data_AF-A0A1F9LSL5-F1
#
_entry.id   AF-A0A1F9LSL5-F1
#
_cell.length_a   1.000
_cell.length_b   1.000
_cell.length_c   1.000
_cell.angle_alpha   90.00
_cell.angle_beta   90.00
_cell.angle_gamma   90.00
#
_symmetry.space_group_name_H-M   'P 1'
#
loop_
_entity.id
_entity.type
_entity.pdbx_description
1 polymer ?
#
loop_
_entity_poly.entity_id
_entity_poly.type
_entity_poly.pdbx_seq_one_letter_code
_entity_poly.pdbx_strand_id
1 'polypeptide(L)'
;MKKSMLVCLVLLGAAVVVPCLAADNTVPAGTTEEQQAVEQGQGNQGAKINQRLDEKGAAINQRLDQRGATIDERLKQKGAAIDQRRDERGAAANERLDKQADKARAQGHDKAADRLDQKGDTIQEWQDEKGSRIRERLDAKGNRIRERLDAKGNWVEERLDEKGDRIQNRRGEREDRMAARKARNRERQGNR
;
A
#
# COMPACT_ATOMS: atom_id res chain seq x y z
N MET A 1 -42.69 43.92 59.07
CA MET A 1 -42.41 45.35 58.78
C MET A 1 -42.24 46.07 60.12
N LYS A 2 -41.29 47.04 60.20
CA LYS A 2 -40.71 47.75 61.38
C LYS A 2 -39.47 47.02 61.95
N LYS A 3 -38.22 47.28 61.55
CA LYS A 3 -37.30 48.46 61.59
C LYS A 3 -36.90 48.92 63.00
N SER A 4 -35.58 48.97 63.21
CA SER A 4 -34.81 49.79 64.17
C SER A 4 -34.76 49.25 65.61
N MET A 5 -33.68 49.32 66.38
CA MET A 5 -32.54 50.25 66.33
C MET A 5 -31.33 49.69 67.11
N LEU A 6 -30.16 50.14 66.69
CA LEU A 6 -28.80 49.86 67.15
C LEU A 6 -28.44 50.72 68.39
N VAL A 7 -27.45 50.27 69.17
CA VAL A 7 -26.51 51.03 70.04
C VAL A 7 -26.89 51.29 71.51
N CYS A 8 -26.15 50.65 72.43
CA CYS A 8 -25.26 51.29 73.43
C CYS A 8 -24.61 50.21 74.34
N LEU A 9 -23.27 50.05 74.31
CA LEU A 9 -22.32 50.49 75.37
C LEU A 9 -22.22 49.45 76.53
N VAL A 10 -21.11 48.95 77.08
CA VAL A 10 -19.65 49.21 77.14
C VAL A 10 -19.08 47.85 77.68
N LEU A 11 -17.94 47.27 77.28
CA LEU A 11 -16.62 47.40 77.95
C LEU A 11 -15.59 46.42 77.34
N LEU A 12 -14.50 47.02 76.88
CA LEU A 12 -13.12 46.54 76.73
C LEU A 12 -12.73 45.12 77.22
N GLY A 13 -11.99 44.39 76.36
CA GLY A 13 -11.07 43.33 76.81
C GLY A 13 -10.68 42.30 75.74
N ALA A 14 -9.60 42.58 75.00
CA ALA A 14 -8.73 41.67 74.23
C ALA A 14 -9.15 40.21 73.95
N ALA A 15 -9.33 39.86 72.67
CA ALA A 15 -8.56 38.81 71.96
C ALA A 15 -9.14 38.61 70.55
N VAL A 16 -8.26 38.66 69.56
CA VAL A 16 -8.54 38.47 68.14
C VAL A 16 -8.96 37.02 67.87
N VAL A 17 -10.13 36.85 67.22
CA VAL A 17 -10.44 35.99 66.05
C VAL A 17 -9.49 34.78 65.87
N VAL A 18 -9.93 33.52 65.88
CA VAL A 18 -10.56 32.78 64.75
C VAL A 18 -11.04 31.41 65.28
N PRO A 19 -12.32 31.02 65.08
CA PRO A 19 -12.77 29.63 65.21
C PRO A 19 -12.36 28.82 63.98
N CYS A 20 -11.75 27.65 64.23
CA CYS A 20 -11.34 26.66 63.25
C CYS A 20 -12.54 26.21 62.39
N LEU A 21 -12.60 26.67 61.13
CA LEU A 21 -13.56 26.17 60.15
C LEU A 21 -13.17 24.74 59.74
N ALA A 22 -14.13 23.83 59.85
CA ALA A 22 -14.08 22.52 59.22
C ALA A 22 -13.85 22.68 57.71
N ALA A 23 -12.73 22.13 57.22
CA ALA A 23 -12.47 22.01 55.79
C ALA A 23 -13.13 20.72 55.29
N ASP A 24 -14.36 20.86 54.79
CA ASP A 24 -14.94 19.89 53.85
C ASP A 24 -14.09 19.89 52.57
N ASN A 25 -13.06 19.05 52.55
CA ASN A 25 -12.29 18.77 51.34
C ASN A 25 -12.97 17.64 50.55
N THR A 26 -14.08 17.95 49.88
CA THR A 26 -14.51 17.17 48.72
C THR A 26 -13.51 17.41 47.59
N VAL A 27 -12.52 16.52 47.47
CA VAL A 27 -11.60 16.47 46.33
C VAL A 27 -12.44 16.19 45.06
N PRO A 28 -12.34 17.00 43.99
CA PRO A 28 -13.21 16.84 42.82
C PRO A 28 -12.86 15.58 42.03
N ALA A 29 -13.87 14.76 41.75
CA ALA A 29 -13.84 13.55 40.91
C ALA A 29 -13.49 13.78 39.42
N GLY A 30 -12.96 14.95 39.06
CA GLY A 30 -12.72 15.37 37.67
C GLY A 30 -11.51 14.74 36.98
N THR A 31 -10.66 13.98 37.69
CA THR A 31 -9.44 13.43 37.09
C THR A 31 -9.60 12.05 36.48
N THR A 32 -10.63 11.29 36.82
CA THR A 32 -10.83 9.92 36.29
C THR A 32 -11.45 9.90 34.89
N GLU A 33 -12.38 10.80 34.59
CA GLU A 33 -13.04 10.85 33.27
C GLU A 33 -12.13 11.43 32.19
N GLU A 34 -11.41 12.52 32.45
CA GLU A 34 -10.40 13.05 31.52
C GLU A 34 -9.25 12.06 31.28
N GLN A 35 -8.83 11.30 32.31
CA GLN A 35 -7.74 10.33 32.16
C GLN A 35 -8.16 9.08 31.38
N GLN A 36 -9.41 8.63 31.51
CA GLN A 36 -9.97 7.55 30.70
C GLN A 36 -10.18 7.98 29.24
N ALA A 37 -10.60 9.23 29.01
CA ALA A 37 -10.76 9.79 27.66
C ALA A 37 -9.42 9.90 26.90
N VAL A 38 -8.32 10.25 27.59
CA VAL A 38 -6.98 10.31 26.97
C VAL A 38 -6.45 8.92 26.61
N GLU A 39 -6.67 7.90 27.45
CA GLU A 39 -6.22 6.54 27.20
C GLU A 39 -7.03 5.86 26.08
N GLN A 40 -8.36 6.03 26.08
CA GLN A 40 -9.22 5.58 24.98
C GLN A 40 -8.95 6.35 23.68
N GLY A 41 -8.65 7.65 23.77
CA GLY A 41 -8.26 8.47 22.62
C GLY A 41 -6.96 8.00 21.96
N GLN A 42 -5.96 7.60 22.75
CA GLN A 42 -4.67 7.11 22.26
C GLN A 42 -4.75 5.71 21.67
N GLY A 43 -5.49 4.79 22.29
CA GLY A 43 -5.76 3.46 21.72
C GLY A 43 -6.49 3.56 20.39
N ASN A 44 -7.52 4.41 20.31
CA ASN A 44 -8.25 4.69 19.07
C ASN A 44 -7.37 5.33 18.00
N GLN A 45 -6.44 6.21 18.37
CA GLN A 45 -5.55 6.84 17.40
C GLN A 45 -4.52 5.85 16.84
N GLY A 46 -3.98 4.95 17.65
CA GLY A 46 -3.09 3.87 17.21
C GLY A 46 -3.78 2.87 16.27
N ALA A 47 -4.98 2.44 16.64
CA ALA A 47 -5.80 1.56 15.79
C ALA A 47 -6.11 2.22 14.44
N LYS A 48 -6.49 3.50 14.42
CA LYS A 48 -6.71 4.27 13.19
C LYS A 48 -5.45 4.39 12.32
N ILE A 49 -4.26 4.49 12.92
CA ILE A 49 -3.00 4.58 12.16
C ILE A 49 -2.67 3.24 11.51
N ASN A 50 -2.77 2.13 12.24
CA ASN A 50 -2.53 0.79 11.68
C ASN A 50 -3.52 0.49 10.57
N GLN A 51 -4.81 0.72 10.81
CA GLN A 51 -5.85 0.55 9.78
C GLN A 51 -5.52 1.33 8.51
N ARG A 52 -5.05 2.59 8.62
CA ARG A 52 -4.66 3.39 7.45
C ARG A 52 -3.38 2.91 6.77
N LEU A 53 -2.48 2.22 7.48
CA LEU A 53 -1.30 1.61 6.88
C LEU A 53 -1.70 0.36 6.12
N ASP A 54 -2.55 -0.49 6.69
CA ASP A 54 -3.07 -1.70 6.06
C ASP A 54 -3.88 -1.35 4.81
N GLU A 55 -4.80 -0.38 4.90
CA GLU A 55 -5.55 0.15 3.76
C GLU A 55 -4.63 0.67 2.65
N LYS A 56 -3.54 1.35 3.02
CA LYS A 56 -2.56 1.84 2.05
C LYS A 56 -1.73 0.72 1.44
N GLY A 57 -1.33 -0.28 2.22
CA GLY A 57 -0.63 -1.47 1.74
C GLY A 57 -1.47 -2.24 0.73
N ALA A 58 -2.71 -2.55 1.10
CA ALA A 58 -3.68 -3.20 0.23
C ALA A 58 -3.90 -2.39 -1.07
N ALA A 59 -4.07 -1.07 -0.96
CA ALA A 59 -4.24 -0.21 -2.13
C ALA A 59 -3.00 -0.14 -3.05
N ILE A 60 -1.79 -0.23 -2.48
CA ILE A 60 -0.55 -0.28 -3.28
C ILE A 60 -0.43 -1.63 -3.99
N ASN A 61 -0.65 -2.74 -3.28
CA ASN A 61 -0.59 -4.08 -3.87
C ASN A 61 -1.61 -4.23 -5.00
N GLN A 62 -2.86 -3.81 -4.76
CA GLN A 62 -3.89 -3.80 -5.81
C GLN A 62 -3.47 -2.99 -7.04
N ARG A 63 -2.83 -1.83 -6.85
CA ARG A 63 -2.32 -1.02 -7.98
C ARG A 63 -1.15 -1.68 -8.70
N LEU A 64 -0.29 -2.41 -8.00
CA LEU A 64 0.81 -3.16 -8.60
C LEU A 64 0.27 -4.33 -9.43
N ASP A 65 -0.70 -5.08 -8.90
CA ASP A 65 -1.36 -6.18 -9.60
C ASP A 65 -2.08 -5.70 -10.87
N GLN A 66 -2.86 -4.63 -10.75
CA GLN A 66 -3.53 -4.01 -11.90
C GLN A 66 -2.54 -3.56 -12.98
N ARG A 67 -1.40 -2.98 -12.56
CA ARG A 67 -0.33 -2.61 -13.49
C ARG A 67 0.31 -3.83 -14.12
N GLY A 68 0.54 -4.90 -13.36
CA GLY A 68 1.04 -6.18 -13.85
C GLY A 68 0.13 -6.76 -14.93
N ALA A 69 -1.16 -6.88 -14.64
CA ALA A 69 -2.17 -7.36 -15.58
C ALA A 69 -2.25 -6.49 -16.85
N THR A 70 -2.21 -5.17 -16.71
CA THR A 70 -2.23 -4.24 -17.85
C THR A 70 -1.00 -4.42 -18.74
N ILE A 71 0.18 -4.63 -18.15
CA ILE A 71 1.41 -4.83 -18.94
C ILE A 71 1.37 -6.20 -19.63
N ASP A 72 0.93 -7.24 -18.94
CA ASP A 72 0.78 -8.58 -19.50
C ASP A 72 -0.14 -8.58 -20.72
N GLU A 73 -1.30 -7.94 -20.60
CA GLU A 73 -2.26 -7.81 -21.70
C GLU A 73 -1.66 -7.04 -22.89
N ARG A 74 -0.96 -5.93 -22.63
CA ARG A 74 -0.29 -5.17 -23.70
C ARG A 74 0.81 -5.96 -24.39
N LEU A 75 1.54 -6.83 -23.66
CA LEU A 75 2.55 -7.69 -24.26
C LEU A 75 1.93 -8.79 -25.11
N LYS A 76 0.84 -9.42 -24.64
CA LYS A 76 0.06 -10.40 -25.40
C LYS A 76 -0.49 -9.81 -26.69
N GLN A 77 -1.16 -8.65 -26.62
CA GLN A 77 -1.68 -7.94 -27.78
C GLN A 77 -0.56 -7.59 -28.78
N LYS A 78 0.59 -7.15 -28.28
CA LYS A 78 1.75 -6.85 -29.13
C LYS A 78 2.33 -8.11 -29.78
N GLY A 79 2.39 -9.23 -29.06
CA GLY A 79 2.80 -10.52 -29.59
C GLY A 79 1.88 -10.97 -30.72
N ALA A 80 0.58 -11.00 -30.47
CA ALA A 80 -0.43 -11.37 -31.46
C ALA A 80 -0.38 -10.47 -32.71
N ALA A 81 -0.23 -9.16 -32.55
CA ALA A 81 -0.11 -8.24 -33.68
C ALA A 81 1.17 -8.46 -34.51
N ILE A 82 2.28 -8.86 -33.88
CA ILE A 82 3.51 -9.20 -34.58
C ILE A 82 3.33 -10.51 -35.35
N ASP A 83 2.75 -11.53 -34.71
CA ASP A 83 2.51 -12.85 -35.32
C ASP A 83 1.57 -12.72 -36.53
N GLN A 84 0.43 -12.04 -36.37
CA GLN A 84 -0.50 -11.80 -37.48
C GLN A 84 0.18 -11.13 -38.67
N ARG A 85 0.89 -10.02 -38.44
CA ARG A 85 1.59 -9.29 -39.51
C ARG A 85 2.70 -10.13 -40.15
N ARG A 86 3.31 -11.05 -39.40
CA ARG A 86 4.33 -11.96 -39.90
C ARG A 86 3.68 -12.99 -40.83
N ASP A 87 2.60 -13.62 -40.38
CA ASP A 87 1.92 -14.67 -41.12
C ASP A 87 1.30 -14.13 -42.42
N GLU A 88 0.71 -12.93 -42.38
CA GLU A 88 0.23 -12.24 -43.59
C GLU A 88 1.35 -11.98 -44.60
N ARG A 89 2.53 -11.54 -44.12
CA ARG A 89 3.69 -11.29 -44.98
C ARG A 89 4.31 -12.58 -45.49
N GLY A 90 4.32 -13.63 -44.68
CA GLY A 90 4.81 -14.95 -45.04
C GLY A 90 3.96 -15.56 -46.13
N ALA A 91 2.64 -15.56 -45.96
CA ALA A 91 1.69 -16.02 -46.96
C ALA A 91 1.82 -15.25 -48.28
N ALA A 92 1.89 -13.92 -48.22
CA ALA A 92 2.06 -13.09 -49.42
C ALA A 92 3.42 -13.31 -50.11
N ALA A 93 4.48 -13.63 -49.36
CA ALA A 93 5.77 -13.97 -49.94
C ALA A 93 5.74 -15.35 -50.62
N ASN A 94 5.12 -16.34 -49.98
CA ASN A 94 4.99 -17.69 -50.53
C ASN A 94 4.16 -17.68 -51.81
N GLU A 95 2.99 -17.03 -51.79
CA GLU A 95 2.11 -16.92 -52.97
C GLU A 95 2.84 -16.27 -54.17
N ARG A 96 3.73 -15.30 -53.92
CA ARG A 96 4.52 -14.68 -54.99
C ARG A 96 5.58 -15.62 -55.54
N LEU A 97 6.23 -16.42 -54.69
CA LEU A 97 7.23 -17.40 -55.12
C LEU A 97 6.57 -18.54 -55.89
N ASP A 98 5.44 -19.05 -55.40
CA ASP A 98 4.65 -20.09 -56.06
C ASP A 98 4.22 -19.63 -57.46
N LYS A 99 3.65 -18.42 -57.59
CA LYS A 99 3.29 -17.84 -58.90
C LYS A 99 4.49 -17.67 -59.83
N GLN A 100 5.66 -17.32 -59.31
CA GLN A 100 6.88 -17.19 -60.10
C GLN A 100 7.39 -18.56 -60.56
N ALA A 101 7.32 -19.57 -59.69
CA ALA A 101 7.70 -20.94 -60.00
C ALA A 101 6.79 -21.53 -61.07
N ASP A 102 5.46 -21.38 -60.93
CA ASP A 102 4.47 -21.81 -61.92
C ASP A 102 4.72 -21.16 -63.28
N LYS A 103 5.01 -19.85 -63.30
CA LYS A 103 5.35 -19.14 -64.53
C LYS A 103 6.64 -19.66 -65.17
N ALA A 104 7.66 -19.97 -64.36
CA ALA A 104 8.90 -20.55 -64.85
C ALA A 104 8.70 -21.95 -65.44
N ARG A 105 7.91 -22.82 -64.80
CA ARG A 105 7.55 -24.15 -65.35
C ARG A 105 6.78 -24.02 -66.66
N ALA A 106 5.81 -23.10 -66.74
CA ALA A 106 5.07 -22.83 -67.97
C ALA A 106 5.95 -22.36 -69.14
N GLN A 107 7.13 -21.79 -68.85
CA GLN A 107 8.12 -21.36 -69.83
C GLN A 107 9.20 -22.43 -70.13
N GLY A 108 9.09 -23.63 -69.54
CA GLY A 108 10.08 -24.71 -69.68
C GLY A 108 11.35 -24.50 -68.85
N HIS A 109 11.31 -23.62 -67.84
CA HIS A 109 12.42 -23.32 -66.95
C HIS A 109 12.30 -24.08 -65.62
N ASP A 110 12.22 -25.41 -65.66
CA ASP A 110 11.98 -26.26 -64.46
C ASP A 110 13.02 -26.05 -63.36
N LYS A 111 14.31 -25.99 -63.71
CA LYS A 111 15.39 -25.72 -62.75
C LYS A 111 15.25 -24.37 -62.04
N ALA A 112 14.68 -23.37 -62.72
CA ALA A 112 14.45 -22.06 -62.11
C ALA A 112 13.25 -22.10 -61.17
N ALA A 113 12.21 -22.87 -61.52
CA ALA A 113 11.07 -23.12 -60.66
C ALA A 113 11.47 -23.84 -59.37
N ASP A 114 12.23 -24.94 -59.48
CA ASP A 114 12.71 -25.69 -58.32
C ASP A 114 13.52 -24.81 -57.36
N ARG A 115 14.33 -23.90 -57.90
CA ARG A 115 15.09 -22.93 -57.11
C ARG A 115 14.20 -21.91 -56.40
N LEU A 116 13.07 -21.53 -57.00
CA LEU A 116 12.10 -20.63 -56.38
C LEU A 116 11.34 -21.32 -55.25
N ASP A 117 10.95 -22.59 -55.44
CA ASP A 117 10.31 -23.41 -54.41
C ASP A 117 11.24 -23.58 -53.20
N GLN A 118 12.49 -24.00 -53.43
CA GLN A 118 13.52 -24.12 -52.37
C GLN A 118 13.74 -22.80 -51.62
N LYS A 119 13.65 -21.67 -52.33
CA LYS A 119 13.76 -20.35 -51.71
C LYS A 119 12.54 -20.04 -50.84
N GLY A 120 11.35 -20.46 -51.25
CA GLY A 120 10.12 -20.40 -50.43
C GLY A 120 10.29 -21.14 -49.12
N ASP A 121 10.73 -22.40 -49.19
CA ASP A 121 10.98 -23.24 -48.01
C ASP A 121 11.99 -22.60 -47.06
N THR A 122 13.11 -22.11 -47.59
CA THR A 122 14.15 -21.43 -46.80
C THR A 122 13.61 -20.17 -46.11
N ILE A 123 12.74 -19.42 -46.79
CA ILE A 123 12.12 -18.21 -46.23
C ILE A 123 11.11 -18.57 -45.14
N GLN A 124 10.38 -19.68 -45.29
CA GLN A 124 9.45 -20.18 -44.27
C GLN A 124 10.21 -20.60 -43.01
N GLU A 125 11.27 -21.40 -43.15
CA GLU A 125 12.10 -21.83 -42.03
C GLU A 125 12.73 -20.64 -41.29
N TRP A 126 13.31 -19.68 -42.02
CA TRP A 126 13.86 -18.46 -41.43
C TRP A 126 12.80 -17.63 -40.71
N GLN A 127 11.59 -17.56 -41.27
CA GLN A 127 10.50 -16.87 -40.60
C GLN A 127 10.17 -17.55 -39.28
N ASP A 128 10.01 -18.87 -39.24
CA ASP A 128 9.66 -19.65 -38.05
C ASP A 128 10.70 -19.58 -36.95
N GLU A 129 11.98 -19.62 -37.31
CA GLU A 129 13.06 -19.35 -36.37
C GLU A 129 12.95 -17.94 -35.77
N LYS A 130 12.74 -16.93 -36.63
CA LYS A 130 12.62 -15.54 -36.18
C LYS A 130 11.36 -15.30 -35.34
N GLY A 131 10.25 -15.96 -35.67
CA GLY A 131 9.00 -15.92 -34.90
C GLY A 131 9.20 -16.49 -33.50
N SER A 132 9.87 -17.64 -33.41
CA SER A 132 10.20 -18.27 -32.13
C SER A 132 11.11 -17.39 -31.27
N ARG A 133 12.15 -16.77 -31.87
CA ARG A 133 13.01 -15.81 -31.16
C ARG A 133 12.27 -14.57 -30.66
N ILE A 134 11.28 -14.08 -31.41
CA ILE A 134 10.47 -12.92 -30.97
C ILE A 134 9.58 -13.32 -29.79
N ARG A 135 8.92 -14.48 -29.86
CA ARG A 135 8.10 -15.02 -28.75
C ARG A 135 8.93 -15.17 -27.48
N GLU A 136 10.09 -15.81 -27.57
CA GLU A 136 11.01 -15.98 -26.43
C GLU A 136 11.44 -14.62 -25.83
N ARG A 137 11.73 -13.62 -26.66
CA ARG A 137 12.08 -12.27 -26.18
C ARG A 137 10.91 -11.56 -25.51
N LEU A 138 9.68 -11.76 -25.98
CA LEU A 138 8.48 -11.19 -25.36
C LEU A 138 8.19 -11.85 -24.02
N ASP A 139 8.32 -13.18 -23.94
CA ASP A 139 8.14 -13.93 -22.70
C ASP A 139 9.19 -13.58 -21.66
N ALA A 140 10.47 -13.54 -22.04
CA ALA A 140 11.55 -13.09 -21.17
C ALA A 140 11.33 -11.66 -20.66
N LYS A 141 10.79 -10.78 -21.51
CA LYS A 141 10.44 -9.41 -21.12
C LYS A 141 9.25 -9.40 -20.15
N GLY A 142 8.24 -10.23 -20.38
CA GLY A 142 7.09 -10.38 -19.48
C GLY A 142 7.52 -10.87 -18.10
N ASN A 143 8.36 -11.90 -18.04
CA ASN A 143 8.89 -12.46 -16.80
C ASN A 143 9.71 -11.43 -16.02
N ARG A 144 10.64 -10.72 -16.69
CA ARG A 144 11.42 -9.66 -16.04
C ARG A 144 10.55 -8.53 -15.47
N ILE A 145 9.42 -8.24 -16.10
CA ILE A 145 8.49 -7.23 -15.58
C ILE A 145 7.75 -7.75 -14.36
N ARG A 146 7.28 -9.00 -14.36
CA ARG A 146 6.65 -9.63 -13.18
C ARG A 146 7.61 -9.66 -11.99
N GLU A 147 8.82 -10.17 -12.18
CA GLU A 147 9.86 -10.21 -11.13
C GLU A 147 10.10 -8.82 -10.50
N ARG A 148 10.12 -7.77 -11.32
CA ARG A 148 10.30 -6.39 -10.82
C ARG A 148 9.08 -5.85 -10.09
N LEU A 149 7.88 -6.27 -10.46
CA LEU A 149 6.65 -5.89 -9.76
C LEU A 149 6.53 -6.63 -8.43
N ASP A 150 6.83 -7.93 -8.41
CA ASP A 150 6.80 -8.76 -7.21
C ASP A 150 7.85 -8.27 -6.20
N ALA A 151 9.09 -8.03 -6.65
CA ALA A 151 10.13 -7.45 -5.80
C ALA A 151 9.73 -6.08 -5.24
N LYS A 152 8.98 -5.29 -6.02
CA LYS A 152 8.48 -4.00 -5.56
C LYS A 152 7.32 -4.14 -4.58
N GLY A 153 6.45 -5.14 -4.75
CA GLY A 153 5.39 -5.48 -3.80
C GLY A 153 5.98 -5.86 -2.45
N ASN A 154 6.92 -6.81 -2.44
CA ASN A 154 7.61 -7.26 -1.23
C ASN A 154 8.34 -6.10 -0.52
N TRP A 155 9.03 -5.24 -1.27
CA TRP A 155 9.69 -4.06 -0.70
C TRP A 155 8.72 -3.06 -0.06
N VAL A 156 7.52 -2.90 -0.63
CA VAL A 156 6.49 -2.04 -0.04
C VAL A 156 5.96 -2.66 1.25
N GLU A 157 5.70 -3.97 1.25
CA GLU A 157 5.21 -4.72 2.41
C GLU A 157 6.19 -4.62 3.59
N GLU A 158 7.47 -4.95 3.36
CA GLU A 158 8.53 -4.86 4.37
C GLU A 158 8.62 -3.45 4.99
N ARG A 159 8.49 -2.41 4.16
CA ARG A 159 8.55 -1.02 4.62
C ARG A 159 7.31 -0.58 5.39
N LEU A 160 6.15 -1.20 5.12
CA LEU A 160 4.93 -0.95 5.88
C LEU A 160 4.98 -1.67 7.22
N ASP A 161 5.49 -2.89 7.26
CA ASP A 161 5.70 -3.66 8.49
C ASP A 161 6.69 -2.96 9.42
N GLU A 162 7.86 -2.54 8.92
CA GLU A 162 8.86 -1.79 9.71
C GLU A 162 8.25 -0.52 10.31
N LYS A 163 7.36 0.14 9.56
CA LYS A 163 6.67 1.34 10.02
C LYS A 163 5.59 1.00 11.05
N GLY A 164 4.86 -0.08 10.85
CA GLY A 164 3.90 -0.65 11.79
C GLY A 164 4.56 -0.94 13.13
N ASP A 165 5.65 -1.69 13.14
CA ASP A 165 6.42 -2.04 14.33
C ASP A 165 6.91 -0.80 15.06
N ARG A 166 7.45 0.19 14.34
CA ARG A 166 7.90 1.46 14.95
C ARG A 166 6.76 2.24 15.61
N ILE A 167 5.54 2.14 15.07
CA ILE A 167 4.36 2.76 15.68
C ILE A 167 3.93 1.97 16.92
N GLN A 168 3.92 0.64 16.83
CA GLN A 168 3.57 -0.24 17.94
C GLN A 168 4.55 -0.09 19.12
N ASN A 169 5.86 -0.06 18.87
CA ASN A 169 6.88 0.13 19.90
C ASN A 169 6.72 1.49 20.63
N ARG A 170 6.56 2.58 19.87
CA ARG A 170 6.31 3.90 20.47
C ARG A 170 4.99 3.97 21.25
N ARG A 171 4.00 3.16 20.87
CA ARG A 171 2.75 3.03 21.62
C ARG A 171 2.99 2.29 22.93
N GLY A 172 3.63 1.12 22.89
CA GLY A 172 3.97 0.35 24.10
C GLY A 172 4.77 1.18 25.11
N GLU A 173 5.81 1.89 24.66
CA GLU A 173 6.59 2.79 25.53
C GLU A 173 5.76 3.93 26.15
N ARG A 174 4.71 4.39 25.46
CA ARG A 174 3.80 5.43 26.00
C ARG A 174 2.83 4.83 26.99
N GLU A 175 2.28 3.65 26.69
CA GLU A 175 1.42 2.88 27.59
C GLU A 175 2.14 2.57 28.91
N ASP A 176 3.39 2.10 28.85
CA ASP A 176 4.23 1.85 30.02
C ASP A 176 4.49 3.13 30.84
N ARG A 177 4.80 4.24 30.17
CA ARG A 177 5.00 5.54 30.84
C ARG A 177 3.72 6.03 31.53
N MET A 178 2.56 5.83 30.92
CA MET A 178 1.26 6.19 31.48
C MET A 178 0.89 5.29 32.66
N ALA A 179 1.12 3.97 32.55
CA ALA A 179 0.93 3.02 33.63
C ALA A 179 1.82 3.36 34.84
N ALA A 180 3.10 3.65 34.62
CA ALA A 180 4.03 4.07 35.68
C ALA A 180 3.61 5.39 36.35
N ARG A 181 3.10 6.36 35.57
CA ARG A 181 2.55 7.61 36.12
C ARG A 181 1.31 7.35 36.98
N LYS A 182 0.40 6.47 36.53
CA LYS A 182 -0.80 6.10 37.29
C LYS A 182 -0.45 5.39 38.59
N ALA A 183 0.52 4.47 38.58
CA ALA A 183 1.00 3.79 39.78
C ALA A 183 1.51 4.79 40.84
N ARG A 184 2.39 5.73 40.44
CA ARG A 184 2.88 6.79 41.34
C ARG A 184 1.76 7.69 41.90
N ASN A 185 0.74 7.98 41.10
CA ASN A 185 -0.40 8.77 41.57
C ASN A 185 -1.27 8.00 42.57
N ARG A 186 -1.48 6.69 42.37
CA ARG A 186 -2.21 5.83 43.32
C ARG A 186 -1.46 5.72 44.65
N GLU A 187 -0.15 5.55 44.63
CA GLU A 187 0.68 5.54 45.86
C GLU A 187 0.56 6.87 46.63
N ARG A 188 0.59 8.01 45.92
CA ARG A 188 0.40 9.34 46.55
C ARG A 188 -1.01 9.55 47.13
N GLN A 189 -2.02 8.91 46.56
CA GLN A 189 -3.42 9.01 47.01
C GLN A 189 -3.75 8.02 48.14
N GLY A 190 -3.14 6.83 48.16
CA GLY A 190 -3.33 5.83 49.21
C GLY A 190 -2.51 6.08 50.48
N ASN A 191 -1.52 6.98 50.42
CA ASN A 191 -0.70 7.39 51.57
C ASN A 191 -1.21 8.71 52.23
N ARG A 192 -2.46 9.08 51.94
CA ARG A 192 -3.22 10.17 52.58
C ARG A 192 -4.40 9.56 53.32
#